data_AF-A0A383CCG2-F1
#
_entry.id   AF-A0A383CCG2-F1
#
_cell.length_a   1.000
_cell.length_b   1.000
_cell.length_c   1.000
_cell.angle_alpha   90.00
_cell.angle_beta   90.00
_cell.angle_gamma   90.00
#
_symmetry.space_group_name_H-M   'P 1'
#
loop_
_entity.id
_entity.type
_entity.pdbx_description
1 polymer ?
#
loop_
_entity_poly.entity_id
_entity_poly.type
_entity_poly.pdbx_seq_one_letter_code
_entity_poly.pdbx_strand_id
1 'polypeptide(L)' 'MGPHEPFRGVFPVLLTPIGDDGEVIEEDLARQVEFSVEAGAHGLVYPVLGSEFQFLTDTE' A
#
# COMPACT_ATOMS: atom_id res chain seq x y z
N MET A 1 2.52 -24.63 -12.61
CA MET A 1 2.18 -23.21 -12.86
C MET A 1 3.05 -22.77 -14.02
N GLY A 2 2.45 -22.40 -15.15
CA GLY A 2 3.23 -21.88 -16.29
C GLY A 2 3.81 -20.51 -15.97
N PRO A 3 4.75 -19.98 -16.77
CA PRO A 3 5.25 -18.63 -16.57
C PRO A 3 4.08 -17.65 -16.70
N HIS A 4 3.81 -16.89 -15.64
CA HIS A 4 2.91 -15.75 -15.71
C HIS A 4 3.56 -14.66 -16.57
N GLU A 5 2.76 -13.94 -17.35
CA GLU A 5 3.27 -12.76 -18.05
C GLU A 5 3.73 -11.72 -17.01
N PRO A 6 4.90 -11.07 -17.20
CA PRO A 6 5.39 -10.07 -16.25
C PRO A 6 4.41 -8.90 -16.11
N PHE A 7 4.18 -8.46 -14.87
CA PHE A 7 3.45 -7.22 -14.60
C PHE A 7 4.17 -6.01 -15.22
N ARG A 8 3.41 -5.08 -15.80
CA ARG A 8 3.92 -3.86 -16.42
C ARG A 8 3.08 -2.66 -16.00
N GLY A 9 3.72 -1.52 -15.81
CA GLY A 9 3.07 -0.27 -15.42
C GLY A 9 3.63 0.31 -14.12
N VAL A 10 2.86 1.17 -13.48
CA VAL A 10 3.22 1.86 -12.24
C VAL A 10 2.56 1.18 -11.05
N PHE A 11 3.37 0.80 -10.06
CA PHE A 11 2.96 0.11 -8.85
C PHE A 11 3.47 0.88 -7.62
N PRO A 12 2.77 1.93 -7.18
CA PRO A 12 3.19 2.68 -6.01
C PRO A 12 3.17 1.80 -4.77
N VAL A 13 4.18 2.00 -3.92
CA VAL A 13 4.21 1.46 -2.57
C VAL A 13 3.41 2.41 -1.69
N LEU A 14 2.34 1.91 -1.08
CA LEU A 14 1.52 2.72 -0.17
C LEU A 14 2.21 2.86 1.19
N LEU A 15 2.04 4.02 1.82
CA LEU A 15 2.48 4.26 3.18
C LEU A 15 1.41 3.77 4.17
N THR A 16 1.83 3.39 5.38
CA THR A 16 0.91 3.14 6.49
C THR A 16 0.75 4.43 7.29
N PRO A 17 -0.39 5.14 7.20
CA PRO A 17 -0.59 6.36 7.97
C PRO A 17 -0.79 6.01 9.43
N ILE A 18 0.03 6.56 10.30
CA ILE A 18 -0.04 6.36 11.74
C ILE A 18 -0.44 7.68 12.39
N GLY A 19 -1.46 7.64 13.25
CA GLY A 19 -1.93 8.78 14.03
C GLY A 19 -1.02 9.10 15.21
N ASP A 20 -1.29 10.22 15.87
CA ASP A 20 -0.55 10.64 17.07
C ASP A 20 -0.75 9.67 18.25
N ASP A 21 -1.81 8.86 18.22
CA ASP A 21 -2.08 7.78 19.16
C ASP A 21 -1.33 6.48 18.85
N GLY A 22 -0.63 6.42 17.71
CA GLY A 22 0.10 5.25 17.25
C GLY A 22 -0.74 4.25 16.47
N GLU A 23 -2.03 4.54 16.23
CA GLU A 23 -2.94 3.65 15.51
C GLU A 23 -2.93 3.95 14.00
N VAL A 24 -3.26 2.94 13.20
CA VAL A 24 -3.40 3.11 11.75
C VAL A 24 -4.61 3.99 11.43
N ILE A 25 -4.41 5.03 10.62
CA ILE A 25 -5.50 5.85 10.11
C ILE A 25 -6.04 5.22 8.82
N GLU A 26 -7.00 4.30 8.97
CA GLU A 26 -7.59 3.55 7.84
C GLU A 26 -8.19 4.46 6.76
N GLU A 27 -8.82 5.57 7.15
CA GLU A 27 -9.40 6.55 6.20
C GLU A 27 -8.32 7.20 5.31
N ASP A 28 -7.12 7.43 5.83
CA ASP A 28 -6.01 8.01 5.07
C ASP A 28 -5.40 6.96 4.14
N LEU A 29 -5.34 5.70 4.57
CA LEU A 29 -4.92 4.59 3.73
C LEU A 29 -5.89 4.41 2.56
N ALA A 30 -7.21 4.46 2.80
CA ALA A 30 -8.23 4.41 1.77
C ALA A 30 -8.08 5.57 0.77
N ARG A 31 -7.85 6.80 1.24
CA ARG A 31 -7.60 7.96 0.39
C ARG A 31 -6.33 7.82 -0.48
N GLN A 32 -5.27 7.20 0.05
CA GLN A 32 -4.07 6.89 -0.76
C GLN A 32 -4.36 5.88 -1.88
N VAL A 33 -5.19 4.87 -1.60
CA VAL A 33 -5.65 3.90 -2.61
C VAL A 33 -6.42 4.61 -3.71
N GLU A 34 -7.42 5.42 -3.35
CA GLU A 34 -8.25 6.18 -4.30
C GLU A 34 -7.39 7.10 -5.16
N PHE A 35 -6.51 7.88 -4.55
CA PHE A 35 -5.58 8.76 -5.27
C PHE A 35 -4.71 7.99 -6.28
N SER A 36 -4.17 6.84 -5.87
CA SER A 36 -3.30 6.02 -6.73
C SER A 36 -4.07 5.45 -7.93
N VAL A 37 -5.30 5.00 -7.70
CA VAL A 37 -6.19 4.50 -8.74
C VAL A 37 -6.56 5.60 -9.73
N GLU A 38 -6.98 6.77 -9.23
CA GLU A 38 -7.33 7.94 -10.06
C GLU A 38 -6.13 8.45 -10.86
N ALA A 39 -4.92 8.35 -10.32
CA ALA A 39 -3.67 8.70 -11.01
C ALA A 39 -3.24 7.68 -12.08
N GLY A 40 -3.94 6.54 -12.23
CA GLY A 40 -3.65 5.52 -13.23
C GLY A 40 -2.62 4.48 -12.80
N ALA A 41 -2.53 4.17 -11.49
CA ALA A 41 -1.75 3.04 -11.03
C ALA A 41 -2.26 1.73 -11.66
N HIS A 42 -1.32 0.86 -12.05
CA HIS A 42 -1.62 -0.43 -12.68
C HIS A 42 -1.78 -1.55 -11.66
N GLY A 43 -1.41 -1.27 -10.41
CA GLY A 43 -1.59 -2.08 -9.22
C GLY A 43 -0.98 -1.35 -8.03
N LEU A 44 -1.12 -1.91 -6.84
CA LEU A 44 -0.62 -1.31 -5.60
C LEU A 44 0.28 -2.33 -4.89
N VAL A 45 1.23 -1.84 -4.10
CA VAL A 45 2.11 -2.69 -3.28
C VAL A 45 1.97 -2.28 -1.82
N TYR A 46 1.54 -3.22 -1.00
CA TYR A 46 1.37 -3.06 0.44
C TYR A 46 1.22 -4.44 1.13
N PRO A 47 1.70 -4.63 2.37
CA PRO A 47 2.68 -3.81 3.08
C PRO A 47 4.11 -4.25 2.71
N VAL A 48 5.04 -3.29 2.58
CA VAL A 48 6.47 -3.58 2.34
C VAL A 48 7.35 -2.62 3.14
N LEU A 49 8.67 -2.65 2.94
CA LEU A 49 9.62 -1.78 3.64
C LEU A 49 9.24 -0.29 3.56
N GLY A 50 8.77 0.18 2.40
CA GLY A 50 8.29 1.55 2.23
C GLY A 50 6.97 1.86 2.96
N SER A 51 6.20 0.84 3.32
CA SER A 51 5.02 0.93 4.18
C SER A 51 5.37 0.83 5.67
N GLU A 52 6.66 0.64 5.99
CA GLU A 52 7.16 0.46 7.36
C GLU A 52 6.59 -0.76 8.10
N PHE A 53 6.31 -1.84 7.35
CA PHE A 53 5.68 -3.05 7.87
C PHE A 53 6.36 -3.67 9.11
N GLN A 54 7.65 -3.41 9.33
CA GLN A 54 8.37 -3.92 10.50
C GLN A 54 7.86 -3.36 11.85
N PHE A 55 7.05 -2.30 11.83
CA PHE A 55 6.43 -1.72 13.03
C PHE A 55 4.97 -2.14 13.22
N LEU A 56 4.41 -2.89 12.27
CA LEU A 56 3.05 -3.41 12.35
C LEU A 56 3.03 -4.77 13.03
N THR A 57 1.96 -5.05 13.75
CA THR A 57 1.63 -6.39 14.23
C THR A 57 1.11 -7.25 13.09
N ASP A 58 1.07 -8.58 13.28
CA ASP A 58 0.50 -9.49 12.28
C ASP A 58 -0.99 -9.26 11.99
N THR A 59 -1.70 -8.52 12.86
CA THR A 59 -3.14 -8.24 12.70
C THR A 59 -3.40 -6.97 11.89
N GLU A 60 -2.41 -6.08 11.82
CA GLU A 60 -2.41 -4.85 11.03
C GLU A 60 -1.88 -5.10 9.61
#